data_AF-A0A5N3UPI6-F1
#
_entry.id   AF-A0A5N3UPI6-F1
#
_cell.length_a   1.000
_cell.length_b   1.000
_cell.length_c   1.000
_cell.angle_alpha   90.00
_cell.angle_beta   90.00
_cell.angle_gamma   90.00
#
_symmetry.space_group_name_H-M   'P 1'
#
loop_
_entity.id
_entity.type
_entity.pdbx_description
1 polymer ?
#
loop_
_entity_poly.entity_id
_entity_poly.type
_entity_poly.pdbx_seq_one_letter_code
_entity_poly.pdbx_strand_id
1 'polypeptide(L)'
;VLQKAPEEFELLSKVPLKYEYIENVGECQNHMIGVGPVLNIYPWNKELYMIRYNNYDRAVINTIPYDVVHRWYTAHRTLTRELRRPENEFWVKLKPGKVLFIDNWRVLHGRESFTGYRQLCGCYLTRDDVLNTARLLGLQA
;
A
#
# COMPACT_ATOMS: atom_id res chain seq x y z
N VAL A 1 11.20 -1.10 -10.27
CA VAL A 1 10.90 -2.54 -10.52
C VAL A 1 10.62 -2.80 -12.00
N LEU A 2 9.57 -2.22 -12.61
CA LEU A 2 9.23 -2.46 -14.04
C LEU A 2 10.43 -2.42 -15.01
N GLN A 3 11.29 -1.41 -14.92
CA GLN A 3 12.46 -1.27 -15.81
C GLN A 3 13.59 -2.27 -15.51
N LYS A 4 13.74 -2.72 -14.26
CA LYS A 4 14.87 -3.55 -13.81
C LYS A 4 14.55 -5.05 -13.78
N ALA A 5 13.30 -5.38 -13.46
CA ALA A 5 12.80 -6.73 -13.28
C ALA A 5 11.34 -6.80 -13.80
N PRO A 6 11.15 -6.77 -15.13
CA PRO A 6 9.82 -6.72 -15.74
C PRO A 6 8.96 -7.96 -15.43
N GLU A 7 9.56 -9.15 -15.36
CA GLU A 7 8.85 -10.39 -15.02
C GLU A 7 8.32 -10.37 -13.57
N GLU A 8 9.11 -9.84 -12.63
CA GLU A 8 8.70 -9.69 -11.23
C GLU A 8 7.59 -8.65 -11.10
N PHE A 9 7.68 -7.54 -11.83
CA PHE A 9 6.61 -6.55 -11.89
C PHE A 9 5.31 -7.16 -12.43
N GLU A 10 5.39 -7.93 -13.52
CA GLU A 10 4.25 -8.59 -14.10
C GLU A 10 3.59 -9.55 -13.11
N LEU A 11 4.40 -10.35 -12.41
CA LEU A 11 3.92 -11.29 -11.39
C LEU A 11 3.18 -10.56 -10.26
N LEU A 12 3.75 -9.48 -9.74
CA LEU A 12 3.15 -8.65 -8.69
C LEU A 12 1.88 -7.91 -9.15
N SER A 13 1.72 -7.72 -10.45
CA SER A 13 0.56 -7.06 -11.04
C SER A 13 -0.58 -8.00 -11.44
N LYS A 14 -0.29 -9.29 -11.61
CA LYS A 14 -1.26 -10.29 -12.08
C LYS A 14 -1.74 -11.23 -10.99
N VAL A 15 -0.88 -11.58 -10.03
CA VAL A 15 -1.23 -12.56 -8.99
C VAL A 15 -2.16 -11.91 -7.94
N PRO A 16 -3.44 -12.34 -7.86
CA PRO A 16 -4.34 -11.83 -6.85
C PRO A 16 -4.04 -12.49 -5.50
N LEU A 17 -3.85 -11.68 -4.47
CA LEU A 17 -3.71 -12.15 -3.10
C LEU A 17 -4.94 -11.80 -2.27
N LYS A 18 -5.25 -12.67 -1.30
CA LYS A 18 -6.21 -12.38 -0.25
C LYS A 18 -5.54 -11.50 0.81
N TYR A 19 -6.24 -10.45 1.22
CA TYR A 19 -5.97 -9.64 2.39
C TYR A 19 -7.13 -9.83 3.37
N GLU A 20 -6.83 -9.94 4.65
CA GLU A 20 -7.78 -10.24 5.70
C GLU A 20 -7.42 -9.42 6.94
N TYR A 21 -8.35 -8.56 7.34
CA TYR A 21 -8.23 -7.75 8.53
C TYR A 21 -9.36 -8.13 9.49
N ILE A 22 -8.97 -8.51 10.70
CA ILE A 22 -9.88 -8.88 11.78
C ILE A 22 -9.56 -7.99 12.97
N GLU A 23 -10.51 -7.14 13.35
CA GLU A 23 -10.43 -6.29 14.53
C GLU A 23 -11.51 -6.70 15.51
N ASN A 24 -11.08 -7.05 16.71
CA ASN A 24 -11.95 -7.38 17.84
C ASN A 24 -11.46 -6.58 19.05
N VAL A 25 -11.74 -5.27 19.06
CA VAL A 25 -11.29 -4.35 20.13
C VAL A 25 -12.49 -3.61 20.69
N GLY A 26 -12.78 -3.85 21.98
CA GLY A 26 -13.96 -3.28 22.64
C GLY A 26 -15.26 -3.75 21.96
N GLU A 27 -16.09 -2.80 21.54
CA GLU A 27 -17.32 -3.07 20.79
C GLU A 27 -17.11 -3.11 19.26
N CYS A 28 -15.91 -2.79 18.77
CA CYS A 28 -15.60 -2.83 17.34
C CYS A 28 -15.30 -4.28 16.92
N GLN A 29 -16.15 -4.79 16.03
CA GLN A 29 -16.01 -6.09 15.38
C GLN A 29 -15.97 -5.89 13.86
N ASN A 30 -14.77 -5.81 13.30
CA ASN A 30 -14.58 -5.67 11.85
C ASN A 30 -13.91 -6.92 11.30
N HIS A 31 -14.51 -7.51 10.26
CA HIS A 31 -13.88 -8.57 9.46
C HIS A 31 -13.96 -8.17 7.99
N MET A 32 -12.84 -7.70 7.46
CA MET A 32 -12.73 -7.22 6.09
C MET A 32 -11.85 -8.15 5.30
N ILE A 33 -12.29 -8.48 4.08
CA ILE A 33 -11.55 -9.28 3.12
C ILE A 33 -11.40 -8.47 1.83
N GLY A 34 -10.18 -8.38 1.34
CA GLY A 34 -9.86 -7.82 0.02
C GLY A 34 -9.16 -8.87 -0.84
N VAL A 35 -9.38 -8.83 -2.14
CA VAL A 35 -8.63 -9.66 -3.09
C VAL A 35 -8.08 -8.79 -4.21
N GLY A 36 -6.80 -8.93 -4.50
CA GLY A 36 -6.18 -8.23 -5.63
C GLY A 36 -4.66 -8.33 -5.64
N PRO A 37 -4.03 -7.89 -6.74
CA PRO A 37 -2.58 -7.85 -6.84
C PRO A 37 -1.99 -6.75 -5.97
N VAL A 38 -0.69 -6.86 -5.67
CA VAL A 38 0.08 -5.83 -4.96
C VAL A 38 0.19 -4.57 -5.82
N LEU A 39 0.38 -4.73 -7.14
CA LEU A 39 0.51 -3.62 -8.08
C LEU A 39 -0.68 -3.61 -9.04
N ASN A 40 -1.59 -2.66 -8.87
CA ASN A 40 -2.77 -2.55 -9.72
C ASN A 40 -2.48 -1.59 -10.87
N ILE A 41 -2.55 -2.11 -12.10
CA ILE A 41 -2.19 -1.40 -13.32
C ILE A 41 -3.36 -1.34 -14.29
N TYR A 42 -3.42 -0.28 -15.09
CA TYR A 42 -4.36 -0.21 -16.20
C TYR A 42 -3.95 -1.20 -17.30
N PRO A 43 -4.89 -1.99 -17.85
CA PRO A 43 -4.56 -3.04 -18.81
C PRO A 43 -4.05 -2.52 -20.15
N TRP A 44 -4.40 -1.30 -20.55
CA TRP A 44 -4.05 -0.72 -21.87
C TRP A 44 -2.67 -0.07 -21.93
N ASN A 45 -2.15 0.48 -20.82
CA ASN A 45 -0.87 1.22 -20.80
C ASN A 45 0.10 0.76 -19.69
N LYS A 46 -0.30 -0.20 -18.85
CA LYS A 46 0.48 -0.68 -17.68
C LYS A 46 0.81 0.41 -16.65
N GLU A 47 0.11 1.54 -16.68
CA GLU A 47 0.27 2.59 -15.69
C GLU A 47 -0.29 2.12 -14.34
N LEU A 48 0.49 2.35 -13.28
CA LEU A 48 0.19 1.94 -11.93
C LEU A 48 -0.76 2.93 -11.26
N TYR A 49 -1.97 2.49 -10.92
CA TYR A 49 -2.97 3.33 -10.29
C TYR A 49 -3.17 3.06 -8.79
N MET A 50 -2.74 1.90 -8.28
CA MET A 50 -2.83 1.58 -6.85
C MET A 50 -1.80 0.54 -6.41
N ILE A 51 -1.20 0.74 -5.24
CA ILE A 51 -0.33 -0.20 -4.55
C ILE A 51 -1.05 -0.74 -3.31
N ARG A 52 -1.20 -2.06 -3.22
CA ARG A 52 -1.70 -2.76 -2.03
C ARG A 52 -0.54 -3.50 -1.37
N TYR A 53 0.18 -2.81 -0.50
CA TYR A 53 1.34 -3.37 0.19
C TYR A 53 1.17 -3.17 1.69
N ASN A 54 0.72 -4.23 2.36
CA ASN A 54 0.70 -4.31 3.81
C ASN A 54 0.98 -5.77 4.20
N ASN A 55 1.97 -5.96 5.08
CA ASN A 55 2.40 -7.30 5.48
C ASN A 55 1.51 -7.89 6.58
N TYR A 56 0.78 -7.06 7.32
CA TYR A 56 0.02 -7.48 8.50
C TYR A 56 -1.36 -8.04 8.15
N ASP A 57 -1.97 -7.55 7.08
CA ASP A 57 -3.27 -8.00 6.58
C ASP A 57 -3.14 -8.95 5.39
N ARG A 58 -1.95 -9.18 4.82
CA ARG A 58 -1.75 -10.18 3.77
C ARG A 58 -2.04 -11.57 4.33
N ALA A 59 -3.10 -12.19 3.84
CA ALA A 59 -3.49 -13.52 4.27
C ALA A 59 -2.54 -14.60 3.74
N VAL A 60 -2.75 -15.83 4.21
CA VAL A 60 -2.02 -17.01 3.72
C VAL A 60 -2.23 -17.14 2.21
N ILE A 61 -1.13 -17.29 1.47
CA ILE A 61 -1.17 -17.50 0.02
C ILE A 61 -1.45 -18.99 -0.25
N ASN A 62 -2.73 -19.33 -0.39
CA ASN A 62 -3.20 -20.70 -0.68
C ASN A 62 -4.02 -20.78 -1.99
N THR A 63 -4.05 -19.70 -2.78
CA THR A 63 -4.88 -19.55 -3.98
C THR A 63 -4.11 -19.76 -5.28
N ILE A 64 -2.79 -19.97 -5.23
CA ILE A 64 -1.93 -20.10 -6.41
C ILE A 64 -1.01 -21.33 -6.31
N PRO A 65 -0.52 -21.86 -7.45
CA PRO A 65 0.41 -22.98 -7.48
C PRO A 65 1.70 -22.72 -6.70
N TYR A 66 2.26 -23.77 -6.12
CA TYR A 66 3.44 -23.70 -5.23
C TYR A 66 4.67 -23.06 -5.91
N ASP A 67 4.93 -23.38 -7.17
CA ASP A 67 6.03 -22.81 -7.96
C ASP A 67 5.86 -21.29 -8.15
N VAL A 68 4.61 -20.84 -8.29
CA VAL A 68 4.28 -19.41 -8.41
C VAL A 68 4.46 -18.71 -7.07
N VAL A 69 4.16 -19.35 -5.93
CA VAL A 69 4.36 -18.76 -4.59
C VAL A 69 5.82 -18.38 -4.37
N HIS A 70 6.76 -19.28 -4.68
CA HIS A 70 8.19 -19.01 -4.51
C HIS A 70 8.67 -17.83 -5.37
N ARG A 71 8.27 -17.80 -6.64
CA ARG A 71 8.57 -16.70 -7.56
C ARG A 71 7.94 -15.39 -7.08
N TRP A 72 6.73 -15.45 -6.53
CA TRP A 72 6.02 -14.29 -6.01
C TRP A 72 6.75 -13.69 -4.81
N TYR A 73 7.22 -14.50 -3.87
CA TYR A 73 8.03 -14.00 -2.74
C TYR A 73 9.36 -13.38 -3.19
N THR A 74 9.97 -13.93 -4.25
CA THR A 74 11.18 -13.34 -4.86
C THR A 74 10.87 -11.95 -5.43
N ALA A 75 9.81 -11.82 -6.22
CA ALA A 75 9.35 -10.55 -6.76
C ALA A 75 8.97 -9.54 -5.66
N HIS A 76 8.25 -10.01 -4.63
CA HIS A 76 7.88 -9.20 -3.47
C HIS A 76 9.12 -8.66 -2.77
N ARG A 77 10.15 -9.48 -2.54
CA ARG A 77 11.42 -9.06 -1.94
C ARG A 77 12.14 -8.01 -2.79
N THR A 78 12.15 -8.16 -4.11
CA THR A 78 12.73 -7.14 -4.99
C THR A 78 11.98 -5.82 -4.89
N LEU A 79 10.64 -5.84 -4.86
CA LEU A 79 9.84 -4.64 -4.62
C LEU A 79 10.17 -4.02 -3.26
N THR A 80 10.18 -4.79 -2.18
CA THR A 80 10.52 -4.31 -0.84
C THR A 80 11.91 -3.67 -0.82
N ARG A 81 12.90 -4.28 -1.47
CA ARG A 81 14.26 -3.74 -1.55
C ARG A 81 14.29 -2.40 -2.27
N GLU A 82 13.56 -2.25 -3.37
CA GLU A 82 13.47 -0.95 -4.05
C GLU A 82 12.74 0.08 -3.20
N LEU A 83 11.64 -0.28 -2.51
CA LEU A 83 10.89 0.62 -1.63
C LEU A 83 11.72 1.11 -0.44
N ARG A 84 12.63 0.29 0.07
CA ARG A 84 13.51 0.58 1.22
C ARG A 84 14.84 1.22 0.85
N ARG A 85 15.05 1.59 -0.42
CA ARG A 85 16.23 2.37 -0.82
C ARG A 85 16.16 3.74 -0.14
N PRO A 86 17.25 4.24 0.46
CA PRO A 86 17.28 5.55 1.12
C PRO A 86 16.80 6.68 0.20
N GLU A 87 17.10 6.60 -1.10
CA GLU A 87 16.69 7.58 -2.11
C GLU A 87 15.18 7.62 -2.36
N ASN A 88 14.47 6.54 -2.01
CA ASN A 88 13.01 6.42 -2.17
C ASN A 88 12.25 6.68 -0.86
N GLU A 89 12.96 6.88 0.25
CA GLU A 89 12.35 7.16 1.55
C GLU A 89 12.36 8.66 1.85
N PHE A 90 11.24 9.17 2.35
CA PHE A 90 11.14 10.53 2.85
C PHE A 90 10.84 10.52 4.34
N TRP A 91 11.78 11.04 5.13
CA TRP A 91 11.69 11.04 6.58
C TRP A 91 11.20 12.39 7.12
N VAL A 92 10.02 12.38 7.74
CA VAL A 92 9.42 13.55 8.37
C VAL A 92 9.12 13.29 9.84
N LYS A 93 9.65 14.15 10.72
CA LYS A 93 9.31 14.12 12.15
C LYS A 93 8.05 14.96 12.39
N LEU A 94 6.94 14.28 12.70
CA LEU A 94 5.71 14.96 13.10
C LEU A 94 5.87 15.59 14.48
N LYS A 95 5.44 16.85 14.59
CA LYS A 95 5.32 17.60 15.85
C LYS A 95 3.82 17.79 16.14
N PRO A 96 3.42 17.94 17.41
CA PRO A 96 2.03 18.25 17.75
C PRO A 96 1.48 19.42 16.92
N GLY A 97 0.23 19.30 16.47
CA GLY A 97 -0.44 20.28 15.59
C GLY A 97 -0.12 20.15 14.10
N LYS A 98 0.77 19.24 13.68
CA LYS A 98 1.02 18.96 12.27
C LYS A 98 0.12 17.83 11.75
N VAL A 99 -0.45 18.05 10.56
CA VAL A 99 -1.22 17.06 9.83
C VAL A 99 -0.43 16.62 8.60
N LEU A 100 -0.50 15.33 8.28
CA LEU A 100 0.11 14.76 7.08
C LEU A 100 -0.99 14.10 6.26
N PHE A 101 -1.14 14.53 5.01
CA PHE A 101 -2.02 13.89 4.03
C PHE A 101 -1.18 12.96 3.16
N ILE A 102 -1.69 11.75 2.95
CA ILE A 102 -1.02 10.71 2.18
C ILE A 102 -2.05 10.14 1.21
N ASP A 103 -1.72 10.10 -0.08
CA ASP A 103 -2.48 9.29 -1.03
C ASP A 103 -2.20 7.82 -0.75
N ASN A 104 -3.10 7.18 0.02
CA ASN A 104 -2.96 5.80 0.47
C ASN A 104 -2.97 4.78 -0.69
N TRP A 105 -3.35 5.17 -1.91
CA TRP A 105 -3.25 4.29 -3.08
C TRP A 105 -1.85 4.31 -3.69
N ARG A 106 -1.05 5.33 -3.42
CA ARG A 106 0.23 5.55 -4.10
C ARG A 106 1.43 5.51 -3.16
N VAL A 107 1.30 6.11 -1.98
CA VAL A 107 2.42 6.33 -1.05
C VAL A 107 2.28 5.38 0.14
N LEU A 108 3.29 4.51 0.28
CA LEU A 108 3.43 3.67 1.47
C LEU A 108 4.02 4.51 2.60
N HIS A 109 3.62 4.20 3.82
CA HIS A 109 4.08 4.92 5.01
C HIS A 109 4.39 3.96 6.14
N GLY A 110 5.29 4.39 7.01
CA GLY A 110 5.75 3.64 8.17
C GLY A 110 6.36 4.57 9.19
N ARG A 111 6.94 3.99 10.23
CA ARG A 111 7.68 4.72 11.26
C ARG A 111 8.79 3.84 11.80
N GLU A 112 9.83 4.45 12.33
CA GLU A 112 10.77 3.72 13.18
C GLU A 112 10.15 3.37 14.54
N SER A 113 10.79 2.40 15.20
CA SER A 113 10.63 2.17 16.63
C SER A 113 11.07 3.40 17.42
N PHE A 114 10.40 3.67 18.53
CA PHE A 114 10.75 4.76 19.45
C PHE A 114 10.37 4.37 20.87
N THR A 115 10.89 5.11 21.85
CA THR A 115 10.52 5.01 23.27
C THR A 115 9.81 6.29 23.73
N GLY A 116 8.97 6.18 24.77
CA GLY A 116 8.19 7.30 25.31
C GLY A 116 6.74 7.36 24.83
N TYR A 117 6.05 8.45 25.16
CA TYR A 117 4.62 8.62 24.86
C TYR A 117 4.38 9.27 23.49
N ARG A 118 3.42 8.73 22.74
CA ARG A 118 2.97 9.27 21.46
C ARG A 118 1.49 8.98 21.27
N GLN A 119 0.75 10.01 20.89
CA GLN A 119 -0.63 9.89 20.44
C GLN A 119 -0.76 10.47 19.03
N LEU A 120 -1.45 9.76 18.16
CA LEU A 120 -1.89 10.25 16.86
C LEU A 120 -3.37 9.96 16.69
N CYS A 121 -4.05 10.84 15.97
CA CYS A 121 -5.37 10.58 15.41
C CYS A 121 -5.22 10.49 13.89
N GLY A 122 -5.96 9.58 13.27
CA GLY A 122 -6.02 9.41 11.83
C GLY A 122 -7.46 9.27 11.38
N CYS A 123 -7.73 9.71 10.16
CA CYS A 123 -8.98 9.47 9.47
C CYS A 123 -8.69 9.21 7.99
N TYR A 124 -9.67 8.64 7.29
CA TYR A 124 -9.62 8.46 5.85
C TYR A 124 -10.60 9.41 5.19
N LEU A 125 -10.18 9.97 4.06
CA LEU A 125 -11.03 10.74 3.15
C LEU A 125 -11.16 9.95 1.85
N THR A 126 -12.34 9.99 1.24
CA THR A 126 -12.52 9.44 -0.09
C THR A 126 -11.71 10.27 -1.08
N ARG A 127 -10.91 9.60 -1.93
CA ARG A 127 -10.09 10.27 -2.93
C ARG A 127 -10.95 11.14 -3.87
N ASP A 128 -12.13 10.64 -4.25
CA ASP A 128 -13.03 11.36 -5.16
C ASP A 128 -13.54 12.68 -4.56
N ASP A 129 -13.83 12.72 -3.26
CA ASP A 129 -14.27 13.95 -2.57
C ASP A 129 -13.16 15.01 -2.55
N VAL A 130 -11.92 14.57 -2.30
CA VAL A 130 -10.73 15.43 -2.31
C VAL A 130 -10.50 15.99 -3.71
N LEU A 131 -10.51 15.14 -4.74
CA LEU A 131 -10.31 15.55 -6.13
C LEU A 131 -11.45 16.44 -6.64
N ASN A 132 -12.70 16.16 -6.25
CA ASN A 132 -13.84 17.01 -6.58
C ASN A 132 -13.65 18.44 -6.02
N THR A 133 -13.28 18.54 -4.75
CA THR A 133 -12.99 19.84 -4.12
C THR A 133 -11.82 20.55 -4.79
N ALA A 134 -10.74 19.83 -5.11
CA ALA A 134 -9.59 20.40 -5.80
C ALA A 134 -9.95 21.00 -7.17
N ARG A 135 -10.77 20.28 -7.96
CA ARG A 135 -11.26 20.76 -9.27
C ARG A 135 -12.12 22.02 -9.14
N LEU A 136 -13.01 22.07 -8.15
CA LEU A 136 -13.82 23.27 -7.87
C LEU A 136 -12.97 24.48 -7.48
N LEU A 137 -11.83 24.25 -6.82
CA LEU A 137 -10.87 25.30 -6.45
C LEU A 137 -9.89 25.65 -7.58
N GLY A 138 -10.03 25.05 -8.77
CA GLY A 138 -9.13 25.29 -9.91
C GLY A 138 -7.72 24.74 -9.71
N LEU A 139 -7.53 23.80 -8.76
CA LEU A 139 -6.26 23.12 -8.56
C LEU A 139 -6.11 21.98 -9.58
N GLN A 140 -4.88 21.75 -10.01
CA GLN A 140 -4.56 20.59 -10.84
C GLN A 140 -4.70 19.32 -10.00
N ALA A 141 -5.74 18.55 -10.30
CA ALA A 141 -6.13 17.32 -9.62
C ALA A 141 -5.60 16.07 -10.35
#